data_AF-A0A425WLF6-F1
#
_entry.id   AF-A0A425WLF6-F1
#
_cell.length_a   1.000
_cell.length_b   1.000
_cell.length_c   1.000
_cell.angle_alpha   90.00
_cell.angle_beta   90.00
_cell.angle_gamma   90.00
#
_symmetry.space_group_name_H-M   'P 1'
#
loop_
_entity.id
_entity.type
_entity.pdbx_description
1 polymer ?
#
loop_
_entity_poly.entity_id
_entity_poly.type
_entity_poly.pdbx_seq_one_letter_code
_entity_poly.pdbx_strand_id
1 'polypeptide(L)'
;TGLRSWSRSTSRTASFSANAFGSFKAIDGRLWADECDWDRDSFDEVRRYHCNFVGKYGPHVQLLLKKAAGVLDKIRIVAPLHGPLYRTPEDTMRYIDKLNRWASYTPEEKGVLVAYASI
;
A
#
# COMPACT_ATOMS: atom_id res chain seq x y z
N THR A 1 5.28 0.53 25.06
CA THR A 1 5.84 -0.55 24.21
C THR A 1 5.71 -0.12 22.75
N GLY A 2 6.79 0.47 22.21
CA GLY A 2 6.77 1.26 20.98
C GLY A 2 7.05 0.44 19.71
N LEU A 3 6.10 0.44 18.78
CA LEU A 3 6.31 0.00 17.40
C LEU A 3 7.18 1.05 16.69
N ARG A 4 8.46 0.72 16.49
CA ARG A 4 9.36 1.45 15.58
C ARG A 4 8.80 1.28 14.17
N SER A 5 8.54 2.37 13.48
CA SER A 5 8.20 2.33 12.05
C SER A 5 8.89 3.50 11.36
N TRP A 6 9.42 3.24 10.16
CA TRP A 6 10.07 4.15 9.22
C TRP A 6 11.51 4.56 9.59
N SER A 7 12.51 3.87 9.01
CA SER A 7 13.92 4.30 9.04
C SER A 7 14.23 5.21 7.85
N ARG A 8 15.08 6.23 8.05
CA ARG A 8 15.51 7.20 7.03
C ARG A 8 16.98 6.96 6.65
N SER A 9 17.31 7.07 5.37
CA SER A 9 18.69 7.05 4.84
C SER A 9 19.08 8.41 4.28
N THR A 10 20.27 8.90 4.62
CA THR A 10 20.78 10.24 4.32
C THR A 10 21.34 10.34 2.90
N SER A 11 20.54 10.92 2.00
CA SER A 11 20.94 11.75 0.83
C SER A 11 19.74 12.00 -0.11
N ARG A 12 18.70 11.16 -0.02
CA ARG A 12 17.35 11.36 -0.57
C ARG A 12 16.38 10.80 0.47
N THR A 13 15.34 11.54 0.87
CA THR A 13 14.42 11.08 1.93
C THR A 13 13.55 9.93 1.40
N ALA A 14 14.11 8.73 1.41
CA ALA A 14 13.42 7.48 1.11
C ALA A 14 12.82 6.91 2.40
N SER A 15 11.60 6.42 2.29
CA SER A 15 10.97 5.59 3.30
C SER A 15 11.11 4.12 2.95
N PHE A 16 11.47 3.30 3.94
CA PHE A 16 11.35 1.86 3.90
C PHE A 16 10.09 1.43 4.65
N SER A 17 9.03 1.08 3.91
CA SER A 17 7.69 0.83 4.46
C SER A 17 7.41 -0.64 4.78
N ALA A 18 8.39 -1.53 4.58
CA ALA A 18 8.27 -2.97 4.79
C ALA A 18 7.03 -3.54 4.08
N ASN A 19 6.06 -4.08 4.83
CA ASN A 19 4.83 -4.65 4.27
C ASN A 19 3.76 -3.60 3.93
N ALA A 20 3.91 -2.36 4.39
CA ALA A 20 3.08 -1.28 3.88
C ALA A 20 3.54 -0.92 2.46
N PHE A 21 2.60 -0.67 1.56
CA PHE A 21 2.84 -0.35 0.14
C PHE A 21 3.23 -1.54 -0.78
N GLY A 22 3.10 -2.77 -0.28
CA GLY A 22 3.49 -3.97 -1.03
C GLY A 22 2.48 -4.48 -2.05
N SER A 23 2.98 -5.24 -3.05
CA SER A 23 2.16 -6.01 -3.98
C SER A 23 2.69 -7.44 -4.13
N PHE A 24 1.83 -8.35 -4.59
CA PHE A 24 2.29 -9.61 -5.19
C PHE A 24 2.78 -9.38 -6.64
N LYS A 25 3.30 -10.43 -7.27
CA LYS A 25 4.04 -10.50 -8.56
C LYS A 25 5.49 -10.00 -8.53
N ALA A 26 6.28 -10.57 -9.44
CA ALA A 26 7.61 -10.07 -9.77
C ALA A 26 7.47 -8.77 -10.57
N ILE A 27 8.45 -7.87 -10.42
CA ILE A 27 8.47 -6.55 -11.05
C ILE A 27 8.70 -6.57 -12.58
N ASP A 28 8.94 -7.75 -13.17
CA ASP A 28 9.09 -7.96 -14.62
C ASP A 28 9.90 -6.88 -15.37
N GLY A 29 11.05 -6.49 -14.77
CA GLY A 29 11.95 -5.46 -15.30
C GLY A 29 11.56 -4.00 -15.01
N ARG A 30 10.39 -3.74 -14.45
CA ARG A 30 9.86 -2.39 -14.12
C ARG A 30 10.01 -2.10 -12.63
N LEU A 31 11.00 -1.30 -12.28
CA LEU A 31 11.29 -1.02 -10.88
C LEU A 31 10.29 -0.04 -10.25
N TRP A 32 9.77 0.88 -11.06
CA TRP A 32 8.97 2.00 -10.56
C TRP A 32 7.48 1.82 -10.84
N ALA A 33 6.65 2.33 -9.94
CA ALA A 33 5.20 2.23 -10.06
C ALA A 33 4.65 2.95 -11.31
N ASP A 34 5.29 4.05 -11.73
CA ASP A 34 4.93 4.83 -12.92
C ASP A 34 5.30 4.14 -14.25
N GLU A 35 6.08 3.05 -14.20
CA GLU A 35 6.38 2.20 -15.36
C GLU A 35 5.34 1.08 -15.53
N CYS A 36 4.47 0.88 -14.54
CA CYS A 36 3.48 -0.18 -14.50
C CYS A 36 2.08 0.36 -14.82
N ASP A 37 1.34 -0.37 -15.65
CA ASP A 37 -0.10 -0.14 -15.78
C ASP A 37 -0.78 -0.65 -14.51
N TRP A 38 -1.07 0.29 -13.60
CA TRP A 38 -1.51 -0.07 -12.26
C TRP A 38 -2.90 -0.71 -12.27
N ASP A 39 -3.82 -0.19 -13.09
CA ASP A 39 -5.20 -0.69 -13.19
C ASP A 39 -5.26 -2.07 -13.82
N ARG A 40 -4.48 -2.30 -14.88
CA ARG A 40 -4.49 -3.58 -15.59
C ARG A 40 -3.69 -4.66 -14.89
N ASP A 41 -2.47 -4.35 -14.43
CA ASP A 41 -1.48 -5.39 -14.11
C ASP A 41 -1.25 -5.58 -12.59
N SER A 42 -1.46 -4.52 -11.80
CA SER A 42 -0.98 -4.46 -10.40
C SER A 42 -2.10 -4.41 -9.37
N PHE A 43 -3.26 -3.84 -9.72
CA PHE A 43 -4.29 -3.49 -8.76
C PHE A 43 -4.87 -4.69 -8.02
N ASP A 44 -5.21 -5.77 -8.73
CA ASP A 44 -5.71 -7.01 -8.13
C ASP A 44 -4.68 -7.67 -7.19
N GLU A 45 -3.40 -7.56 -7.51
CA GLU A 45 -2.31 -8.12 -6.72
C GLU A 45 -2.04 -7.30 -5.46
N VAL A 46 -2.11 -5.98 -5.55
CA VAL A 46 -2.06 -5.09 -4.38
C VAL A 46 -3.27 -5.34 -3.46
N ARG A 47 -4.47 -5.48 -4.03
CA ARG A 47 -5.69 -5.78 -3.27
C ARG A 47 -5.56 -7.13 -2.54
N ARG A 48 -5.10 -8.17 -3.25
CA ARG A 48 -4.86 -9.49 -2.65
C ARG A 48 -3.79 -9.42 -1.56
N TYR A 49 -2.70 -8.70 -1.79
CA TYR A 49 -1.64 -8.51 -0.80
C TYR A 49 -2.17 -7.85 0.48
N HIS A 50 -2.94 -6.77 0.30
CA HIS A 50 -3.56 -6.07 1.41
C HIS A 50 -4.49 -6.96 2.22
N CYS A 51 -5.41 -7.69 1.56
CA CYS A 51 -6.35 -8.58 2.24
C CYS A 51 -5.64 -9.68 3.07
N ASN A 52 -4.51 -10.21 2.58
CA ASN A 52 -3.79 -11.29 3.26
C ASN A 52 -2.95 -10.81 4.44
N PHE A 53 -2.25 -9.69 4.32
CA PHE A 53 -1.28 -9.25 5.34
C PHE A 53 -1.79 -8.13 6.24
N VAL A 54 -2.53 -7.19 5.67
CA VAL A 54 -2.83 -5.89 6.30
C VAL A 54 -4.29 -5.75 6.71
N GLY A 55 -5.21 -6.45 6.04
CA GLY A 55 -6.66 -6.26 6.17
C GLY A 55 -7.17 -6.34 7.62
N LYS A 56 -6.68 -7.28 8.43
CA LYS A 56 -7.06 -7.42 9.86
C LYS A 56 -6.63 -6.24 10.75
N TYR A 57 -5.73 -5.39 10.27
CA TYR A 57 -5.13 -4.30 11.05
C TYR A 57 -5.71 -2.91 10.68
N GLY A 58 -6.90 -2.83 10.07
CA GLY A 58 -7.54 -1.59 9.63
C GLY A 58 -7.40 -0.39 10.60
N PRO A 59 -7.78 -0.51 11.89
CA PRO A 59 -7.63 0.59 12.85
C PRO A 59 -6.17 1.07 13.03
N HIS A 60 -5.20 0.16 12.97
CA HIS A 60 -3.79 0.49 13.07
C HIS A 60 -3.27 1.19 11.82
N VAL A 61 -3.75 0.78 10.64
CA VAL A 61 -3.46 1.45 9.37
C VAL A 61 -3.98 2.89 9.39
N GLN A 62 -5.22 3.09 9.82
CA GLN A 62 -5.84 4.42 9.96
C GLN A 62 -5.03 5.34 10.90
N LEU A 63 -4.59 4.82 12.05
CA LEU A 63 -3.73 5.56 12.98
C LEU A 63 -2.36 5.90 12.38
N LEU A 64 -1.76 4.98 11.63
CA LEU A 64 -0.49 5.19 10.94
C LEU A 64 -0.63 6.26 9.85
N LEU A 65 -1.69 6.18 9.02
CA LEU A 65 -1.96 7.15 7.96
C LEU A 65 -2.14 8.57 8.53
N LYS A 66 -2.86 8.71 9.66
CA LYS A 66 -2.98 10.01 10.36
C LYS A 66 -1.63 10.56 10.83
N LYS A 67 -0.74 9.71 11.34
CA LYS A 67 0.62 10.13 11.74
C LYS A 67 1.50 10.45 10.53
N ALA A 68 1.36 9.67 9.45
CA ALA A 68 2.12 9.84 8.22
C ALA A 68 1.76 11.15 7.52
N ALA A 69 0.50 11.60 7.59
CA ALA A 69 0.04 12.84 6.97
C ALA A 69 0.92 14.07 7.30
N GLY A 70 1.51 14.15 8.49
CA GLY A 70 2.41 15.25 8.87
C GLY A 70 3.85 15.16 8.35
N VAL A 71 4.19 14.09 7.63
CA VAL A 71 5.55 13.84 7.10
C VAL A 71 5.58 13.38 5.64
N LEU A 72 4.42 13.15 5.01
CA LEU A 72 4.32 12.69 3.62
C LEU A 72 4.97 13.66 2.63
N ASP A 73 4.84 14.97 2.87
CA ASP A 73 5.45 16.06 2.11
C ASP A 73 6.99 15.97 2.04
N LYS A 74 7.60 15.28 3.01
CA LYS A 74 9.05 15.13 3.12
C LYS A 74 9.57 13.83 2.51
N ILE A 75 8.68 12.91 2.12
CA ILE A 75 9.04 11.60 1.57
C ILE A 75 9.11 11.72 0.05
N ARG A 76 10.30 11.46 -0.52
CA ARG A 76 10.52 11.50 -1.97
C ARG A 76 10.36 10.16 -2.65
N ILE A 77 10.60 9.07 -1.90
CA ILE A 77 10.51 7.71 -2.40
C ILE A 77 9.89 6.84 -1.31
N VAL A 78 8.90 6.03 -1.65
CA VAL A 78 8.39 4.94 -0.81
C VAL A 78 8.90 3.62 -1.38
N ALA A 79 9.66 2.90 -0.58
CA ALA A 79 10.28 1.62 -0.91
C ALA A 79 9.67 0.51 -0.05
N PRO A 80 8.64 -0.21 -0.56
CA PRO A 80 8.13 -1.41 0.10
C PRO A 80 9.14 -2.57 -0.03
N LEU A 81 8.94 -3.61 0.77
CA LEU A 81 9.72 -4.85 0.69
C LEU A 81 9.33 -5.70 -0.53
N HIS A 82 8.09 -5.57 -1.00
CA HIS A 82 7.54 -6.32 -2.12
C HIS A 82 6.89 -5.37 -3.12
N GLY A 83 7.03 -5.64 -4.42
CA GLY A 83 6.45 -4.81 -5.47
C GLY A 83 7.30 -3.60 -5.86
N PRO A 84 6.71 -2.62 -6.57
CA PRO A 84 7.44 -1.51 -7.15
C PRO A 84 7.79 -0.41 -6.13
N LEU A 85 8.76 0.43 -6.49
CA LEU A 85 9.09 1.66 -5.77
C LEU A 85 8.18 2.81 -6.22
N TYR A 86 7.72 3.63 -5.28
CA TYR A 86 6.90 4.81 -5.57
C TYR A 86 7.75 6.07 -5.43
N ARG A 87 7.78 6.90 -6.47
CA ARG A 87 8.55 8.17 -6.50
C ARG A 87 7.70 9.40 -6.82
N THR A 88 6.52 9.18 -7.37
CA THR A 88 5.58 10.24 -7.72
C THR A 88 4.61 10.46 -6.55
N PRO A 89 4.24 11.72 -6.25
CA PRO A 89 3.16 11.99 -5.31
C PRO A 89 1.84 11.33 -5.72
N GLU A 90 1.57 11.29 -7.02
CA GLU A 90 0.34 10.73 -7.59
C GLU A 90 0.18 9.25 -7.25
N ASP A 91 1.18 8.41 -7.54
CA ASP A 91 1.10 6.97 -7.25
C ASP A 91 1.08 6.69 -5.75
N THR A 92 1.86 7.48 -4.98
CA THR A 92 1.89 7.36 -3.52
C THR A 92 0.52 7.68 -2.91
N MET A 93 -0.10 8.78 -3.33
CA MET A 93 -1.43 9.18 -2.85
C MET A 93 -2.52 8.23 -3.32
N ARG A 94 -2.42 7.71 -4.54
CA ARG A 94 -3.33 6.68 -5.07
C ARG A 94 -3.30 5.42 -4.22
N TYR A 95 -2.12 4.96 -3.80
CA TYR A 95 -1.99 3.82 -2.88
C TYR A 95 -2.57 4.15 -1.49
N ILE A 96 -2.31 5.35 -0.96
CA ILE A 96 -2.83 5.79 0.34
C ILE A 96 -4.36 5.82 0.36
N ASP A 97 -5.00 6.30 -0.71
CA ASP A 97 -6.46 6.30 -0.83
C ASP A 97 -7.03 4.88 -0.72
N LYS A 98 -6.41 3.92 -1.44
CA LYS A 98 -6.79 2.51 -1.36
C LYS A 98 -6.59 1.92 0.04
N LEU A 99 -5.45 2.19 0.68
CA LEU A 99 -5.21 1.78 2.07
C LEU A 99 -6.26 2.33 3.02
N ASN A 100 -6.60 3.62 2.88
CA ASN A 100 -7.59 4.28 3.71
C ASN A 100 -8.97 3.61 3.55
N ARG A 101 -9.38 3.39 2.30
CA ARG A 101 -10.67 2.77 1.97
C ARG A 101 -10.79 1.33 2.43
N TRP A 102 -9.75 0.52 2.22
CA TRP A 102 -9.74 -0.88 2.65
C TRP A 102 -9.65 -1.00 4.18
N ALA A 103 -8.88 -0.14 4.84
CA ALA A 103 -8.77 -0.13 6.29
C ALA A 103 -10.05 0.31 7.01
N SER A 104 -10.95 1.05 6.34
CA SER A 104 -12.27 1.39 6.86
C SER A 104 -13.34 0.35 6.50
N TYR A 105 -12.98 -0.75 5.84
CA TYR A 105 -13.91 -1.73 5.27
C TYR A 105 -14.95 -1.13 4.32
N THR A 106 -14.63 0.00 3.69
CA THR A 106 -15.52 0.65 2.74
C THR A 106 -15.44 -0.09 1.42
N PRO A 107 -16.55 -0.66 0.91
CA PRO A 107 -16.52 -1.41 -0.34
C PRO A 107 -16.16 -0.51 -1.53
N GLU A 108 -15.43 -1.03 -2.50
CA GLU A 108 -15.07 -0.30 -3.71
C GLU A 108 -16.24 -0.22 -4.69
N GLU A 109 -17.04 -1.27 -4.72
CA GLU A 109 -18.21 -1.42 -5.59
C GLU A 109 -19.45 -1.71 -4.75
N LYS A 110 -20.62 -1.30 -5.24
CA LYS A 110 -21.89 -1.68 -4.62
C LYS A 110 -22.26 -3.08 -5.13
N GLY A 111 -22.23 -4.06 -4.23
CA GLY A 111 -22.55 -5.44 -4.57
C GLY A 111 -22.76 -6.31 -3.34
N VAL A 112 -23.14 -7.56 -3.57
CA VAL A 112 -23.31 -8.59 -2.54
C VAL A 112 -22.34 -9.73 -2.83
N LEU A 113 -21.51 -10.08 -1.85
CA LEU A 113 -20.66 -11.27 -1.90
C LEU A 113 -21.39 -12.44 -1.25
N VAL A 114 -21.66 -13.50 -2.00
CA VAL A 114 -22.20 -14.77 -1.47
C VAL A 114 -21.10 -15.82 -1.53
N ALA A 115 -20.59 -16.22 -0.38
CA ALA A 115 -19.65 -17.33 -0.25
C ALA A 115 -20.41 -18.55 0.29
N TYR A 116 -20.43 -19.66 -0.46
CA TYR A 116 -21.07 -20.90 -0.06
C TYR A 116 -20.16 -22.10 -0.37
N ALA A 117 -20.36 -23.20 0.35
CA ALA A 117 -19.77 -24.50 0.07
C ALA A 117 -20.85 -25.57 0.28
N SER A 118 -20.85 -26.61 -0.56
CA SER A 118 -21.67 -27.81 -0.38
C SER A 118 -20.75 -29.00 -0.19
N ILE A 119 -21.17 -29.92 0.67
CA ILE A 119 -20.53 -31.23 0.89
C ILE A 119 -21.03 -32.20 -0.18
#